data_AF-A0A7Y0R1C7-F1
#
_entry.id   AF-A0A7Y0R1C7-F1
#
_cell.length_a   1.000
_cell.length_b   1.000
_cell.length_c   1.000
_cell.angle_alpha   90.00
_cell.angle_beta   90.00
_cell.angle_gamma   90.00
#
_symmetry.space_group_name_H-M   'P 1'
#
loop_
_entity.id
_entity.type
_entity.pdbx_description
1 polymer ?
#
loop_
_entity_poly.entity_id
_entity_poly.type
_entity_poly.pdbx_seq_one_letter_code
_entity_poly.pdbx_strand_id
1 'polypeptide(L)'
;SERLEEQMMVVEEAQERVMMVEEQATVAEEEVDSLKTQLADYQQALDVQQTRALQYQQAVQALEKAKQLLGDDCLTAESAQALVSELKNKESESTNALLSVKHKLDMSSAAAEQFETALKLVQSIVGQVERKDAAEQAKIVITKARESQQIAQNEQQWRAQHRDLERSLNQQRQARELVNEYQKQFHV
;
A
#
# COMPACT_ATOMS: atom_id res chain seq x y z
N SER A 1 -8.55 -102.68 46.22
CA SER A 1 -9.34 -101.97 45.19
C SER A 1 -10.11 -100.81 45.80
N GLU A 2 -10.86 -101.00 46.88
CA GLU A 2 -11.69 -99.96 47.52
C GLU A 2 -10.97 -98.64 47.86
N ARG A 3 -9.77 -98.68 48.49
CA ARG A 3 -9.00 -97.46 48.81
C ARG A 3 -8.58 -96.65 47.57
N LEU A 4 -8.40 -97.31 46.42
CA LEU A 4 -8.01 -96.66 45.18
C LEU A 4 -9.22 -96.00 44.51
N GLU A 5 -10.40 -96.61 44.64
CA GLU A 5 -11.69 -96.06 44.18
C GLU A 5 -12.11 -94.83 45.00
N GLU A 6 -11.93 -94.85 46.32
CA GLU A 6 -12.16 -93.67 47.17
C GLU A 6 -11.22 -92.50 46.83
N GLN A 7 -9.94 -92.79 46.56
CA GLN A 7 -9.01 -91.77 46.11
C GLN A 7 -9.35 -91.23 44.72
N MET A 8 -9.85 -92.08 43.82
CA MET A 8 -10.30 -91.68 42.49
C MET A 8 -11.54 -90.77 42.57
N MET A 9 -12.49 -91.10 43.45
CA MET A 9 -13.68 -90.28 43.70
C MET A 9 -13.32 -88.89 44.25
N VAL A 10 -12.37 -88.79 45.19
CA VAL A 10 -11.91 -87.49 45.73
C VAL A 10 -11.19 -86.66 44.66
N VAL A 11 -10.45 -87.32 43.75
CA VAL A 11 -9.81 -86.64 42.60
C VAL A 11 -10.86 -86.13 41.62
N GLU A 12 -11.90 -86.91 41.31
CA GLU A 12 -13.01 -86.50 40.44
C GLU A 12 -13.77 -85.30 41.03
N GLU A 13 -14.12 -85.34 42.32
CA GLU A 13 -14.80 -84.22 43.00
C GLU A 13 -13.92 -82.96 43.05
N ALA A 14 -12.62 -83.11 43.30
CA ALA A 14 -11.68 -82.00 43.24
C ALA A 14 -11.59 -81.42 41.82
N GLN A 15 -11.63 -82.27 40.79
CA GLN A 15 -11.57 -81.87 39.39
C GLN A 15 -12.84 -81.14 38.95
N GLU A 16 -14.03 -81.57 39.38
CA GLU A 16 -15.29 -80.84 39.17
C GLU A 16 -15.26 -79.46 39.84
N ARG A 17 -14.74 -79.37 41.07
CA ARG A 17 -14.59 -78.08 41.77
C ARG A 17 -13.60 -77.16 41.05
N VAL A 18 -12.49 -77.68 40.53
CA VAL A 18 -11.54 -76.92 39.73
C VAL A 18 -12.21 -76.39 38.46
N MET A 19 -12.95 -77.24 37.74
CA MET A 19 -13.66 -76.84 36.51
C MET A 19 -14.68 -75.72 36.77
N MET A 20 -15.45 -75.80 37.86
CA MET A 20 -16.39 -74.74 38.25
C MET A 20 -15.68 -73.42 38.59
N VAL A 21 -14.53 -73.48 39.27
CA VAL A 21 -13.74 -72.27 39.59
C VAL A 21 -13.10 -71.68 38.35
N GLU A 22 -12.61 -72.51 37.42
CA GLU A 22 -12.08 -72.06 36.13
C GLU A 22 -13.17 -71.36 35.30
N GLU A 23 -14.39 -71.91 35.24
CA GLU A 23 -15.50 -71.27 34.55
C GLU A 23 -15.84 -69.90 35.19
N GLN A 24 -15.93 -69.83 36.52
CA GLN A 24 -16.14 -68.55 37.21
C GLN A 24 -15.01 -67.54 36.96
N ALA A 25 -13.76 -68.01 36.91
CA ALA A 25 -12.62 -67.16 36.59
C ALA A 25 -12.72 -66.61 35.16
N THR A 26 -13.11 -67.44 34.17
CA THR A 26 -13.30 -66.99 32.79
C THR A 26 -14.40 -65.94 32.66
N VAL A 27 -15.54 -66.13 33.33
CA VAL A 27 -16.63 -65.12 33.33
C VAL A 27 -16.17 -63.81 33.97
N ALA A 28 -15.44 -63.87 35.08
CA ALA A 28 -14.90 -62.67 35.73
C ALA A 28 -13.87 -61.96 34.85
N GLU A 29 -13.02 -62.69 34.12
CA GLU A 29 -12.08 -62.12 33.15
C GLU A 29 -12.80 -61.40 32.00
N GLU A 30 -13.86 -62.00 31.44
CA GLU A 30 -14.67 -61.39 30.39
C GLU A 30 -15.38 -60.11 30.88
N GLU A 31 -15.91 -60.10 32.11
CA GLU A 31 -16.50 -58.91 32.71
C GLU A 31 -15.46 -57.79 32.89
N VAL A 32 -14.26 -58.13 33.34
CA VAL A 32 -13.16 -57.17 33.50
C VAL A 32 -12.76 -56.58 32.16
N ASP A 33 -12.67 -57.38 31.10
CA ASP A 33 -12.31 -56.91 29.77
C ASP A 33 -13.41 -56.06 29.12
N SER A 34 -14.67 -56.40 29.37
CA SER A 34 -15.83 -55.56 28.99
C SER A 34 -15.77 -54.20 29.68
N LEU A 35 -15.50 -54.15 30.99
CA LEU A 35 -15.36 -52.90 31.75
C LEU A 35 -14.16 -52.08 31.29
N LYS A 36 -13.02 -52.71 30.97
CA LYS A 36 -11.86 -52.02 30.39
C LYS A 36 -12.20 -51.36 29.06
N THR A 37 -12.93 -52.07 28.21
CA THR A 37 -13.36 -51.54 26.90
C THR A 37 -14.27 -50.32 27.10
N GLN A 38 -15.28 -50.44 27.97
CA GLN A 38 -16.16 -49.31 28.30
C GLN A 38 -15.39 -48.13 28.87
N LEU A 39 -14.45 -48.38 29.79
CA LEU A 39 -13.63 -47.31 30.38
C LEU A 39 -12.76 -46.60 29.33
N ALA A 40 -12.20 -47.35 28.38
CA ALA A 40 -11.45 -46.78 27.26
C ALA A 40 -12.34 -45.87 26.39
N ASP A 41 -13.54 -46.32 26.05
CA ASP A 41 -14.51 -45.53 25.29
C ASP A 41 -14.92 -44.24 26.05
N TYR A 42 -15.16 -44.36 27.35
CA TYR A 42 -15.47 -43.21 28.20
C TYR A 42 -14.30 -42.21 28.25
N GLN A 43 -13.07 -42.70 28.37
CA GLN A 43 -11.89 -41.83 28.41
C GLN A 43 -11.72 -41.10 27.07
N GLN A 44 -11.90 -41.80 25.95
CA GLN A 44 -11.85 -41.18 24.63
C GLN A 44 -12.93 -40.10 24.46
N ALA A 45 -14.17 -40.39 24.90
CA ALA A 45 -15.26 -39.42 24.86
C ALA A 45 -14.98 -38.18 25.74
N LEU A 46 -14.40 -38.39 26.92
CA LEU A 46 -14.00 -37.33 27.83
C LEU A 46 -12.92 -36.43 27.21
N ASP A 47 -11.89 -37.00 26.59
CA ASP A 47 -10.82 -36.23 25.94
C ASP A 47 -11.34 -35.37 24.80
N VAL A 48 -12.27 -35.90 24.00
CA VAL A 48 -12.98 -35.15 22.95
C VAL A 48 -13.80 -34.00 23.55
N GLN A 49 -14.50 -34.25 24.66
CA GLN A 49 -15.27 -33.23 25.35
C GLN A 49 -14.39 -32.11 25.91
N GLN A 50 -13.27 -32.46 26.54
CA GLN A 50 -12.30 -31.49 27.06
C GLN A 50 -11.73 -30.61 25.95
N THR A 51 -11.39 -31.21 24.81
CA THR A 51 -10.91 -30.48 23.63
C THR A 51 -11.96 -29.50 23.12
N ARG A 52 -13.23 -29.93 23.03
CA ARG A 52 -14.34 -29.08 22.60
C ARG A 52 -14.60 -27.94 23.59
N ALA A 53 -14.50 -28.19 24.90
CA ALA A 53 -14.67 -27.18 25.92
C ALA A 53 -13.61 -26.07 25.82
N LEU A 54 -12.35 -26.45 25.59
CA LEU A 54 -11.27 -25.48 25.38
C LEU A 54 -11.52 -24.62 24.13
N GLN A 55 -11.93 -25.23 23.02
CA GLN A 55 -12.27 -24.51 21.78
C GLN A 55 -13.43 -23.54 22.00
N TYR A 56 -14.46 -23.93 22.75
CA TYR A 56 -15.57 -23.05 23.09
C TYR A 56 -15.11 -21.84 23.90
N GLN A 57 -14.26 -22.05 24.91
CA GLN A 57 -13.70 -20.95 25.70
C GLN A 57 -12.88 -19.98 24.84
N GLN A 58 -12.05 -20.49 23.92
CA GLN A 58 -11.30 -19.66 22.98
C GLN A 58 -12.21 -18.86 22.06
N ALA A 59 -13.30 -19.47 21.56
CA ALA A 59 -14.28 -18.78 20.72
C ALA A 59 -15.01 -17.66 21.46
N VAL A 60 -15.41 -17.88 22.72
CA VAL A 60 -16.04 -16.87 23.56
C VAL A 60 -15.11 -15.69 23.82
N GLN A 61 -13.84 -15.96 24.17
CA GLN A 61 -12.84 -14.91 24.39
C GLN A 61 -12.56 -14.10 23.12
N ALA A 62 -12.48 -14.76 21.96
CA ALA A 62 -12.29 -14.08 20.68
C ALA A 62 -13.48 -13.17 20.35
N LEU A 63 -14.71 -13.62 20.59
CA LEU A 63 -15.92 -12.83 20.39
C LEU A 63 -15.95 -11.62 21.35
N GLU A 64 -15.64 -11.81 22.63
CA GLU A 64 -15.59 -10.72 23.61
C GLU A 64 -14.54 -9.66 23.25
N LYS A 65 -13.37 -10.09 22.79
CA LYS A 65 -12.34 -9.18 22.25
C LYS A 65 -12.84 -8.40 21.03
N ALA A 66 -13.57 -9.05 20.13
CA ALA A 66 -14.16 -8.39 18.97
C ALA A 66 -15.19 -7.33 19.38
N LYS A 67 -16.06 -7.64 20.37
CA LYS A 67 -17.03 -6.68 20.94
C LYS A 67 -16.33 -5.43 21.47
N GLN A 68 -15.27 -5.60 22.24
CA GLN A 68 -14.50 -4.48 22.80
C GLN A 68 -13.84 -3.62 21.71
N LEU A 69 -13.24 -4.24 20.69
CA LEU A 69 -12.58 -3.50 19.60
C LEU A 69 -13.57 -2.74 18.72
N LEU A 70 -14.77 -3.29 18.53
CA LEU A 70 -15.82 -2.68 17.71
C LEU A 70 -16.73 -1.73 18.51
N GLY A 71 -16.70 -1.80 19.85
CA GLY A 71 -17.62 -1.08 20.72
C GLY A 71 -19.07 -1.55 20.59
N ASP A 72 -19.30 -2.81 20.18
CA ASP A 72 -20.63 -3.39 19.95
C ASP A 72 -20.88 -4.58 20.89
N ASP A 73 -21.61 -4.33 21.98
CA ASP A 73 -21.96 -5.35 22.97
C ASP A 73 -22.97 -6.39 22.45
N CYS A 74 -23.68 -6.08 21.36
CA CYS A 74 -24.71 -6.92 20.76
C CYS A 74 -24.16 -7.89 19.70
N LEU A 75 -22.85 -7.89 19.43
CA LEU A 75 -22.23 -8.81 18.46
C LEU A 75 -22.49 -10.28 18.84
N THR A 76 -22.94 -11.07 17.88
CA THR A 76 -23.14 -12.52 18.05
C THR A 76 -22.28 -13.27 17.04
N ALA A 77 -22.08 -14.58 17.26
CA ALA A 77 -21.31 -15.41 16.33
C ALA A 77 -21.92 -15.44 14.91
N GLU A 78 -23.24 -15.33 14.81
CA GLU A 78 -23.96 -15.31 13.52
C GLU A 78 -23.82 -13.96 12.81
N SER A 79 -23.91 -12.83 13.54
CA SER A 79 -23.78 -11.50 12.94
C SER A 79 -22.33 -11.11 12.65
N ALA A 80 -21.36 -11.72 13.33
CA ALA A 80 -19.93 -11.46 13.14
C ALA A 80 -19.47 -11.70 11.70
N GLN A 81 -19.97 -12.75 11.03
CA GLN A 81 -19.56 -13.05 9.65
C GLN A 81 -20.01 -11.97 8.66
N ALA A 82 -21.24 -11.47 8.82
CA ALA A 82 -21.76 -10.37 8.02
C ALA A 82 -20.97 -9.08 8.29
N LEU A 83 -20.72 -8.77 9.56
CA LEU A 83 -19.95 -7.59 9.96
C LEU A 83 -18.52 -7.61 9.41
N VAL A 84 -17.84 -8.76 9.41
CA VAL A 84 -16.51 -8.92 8.80
C VAL A 84 -16.53 -8.56 7.31
N SER A 85 -17.57 -8.98 6.58
CA SER A 85 -17.71 -8.64 5.16
C SER A 85 -17.90 -7.13 4.96
N GLU A 86 -18.72 -6.49 5.80
CA GLU A 86 -18.96 -5.05 5.76
C GLU A 86 -17.69 -4.25 6.11
N LEU A 87 -16.96 -4.66 7.16
CA LEU A 87 -15.71 -4.01 7.55
C LEU A 87 -14.64 -4.12 6.47
N LYS A 88 -14.53 -5.27 5.79
CA LYS A 88 -13.61 -5.43 4.64
C LYS A 88 -13.98 -4.53 3.48
N ASN A 89 -15.28 -4.36 3.20
CA ASN A 89 -15.73 -3.44 2.16
C ASN A 89 -15.40 -1.99 2.55
N LYS A 90 -15.70 -1.58 3.79
CA LYS A 90 -15.34 -0.25 4.32
C LYS A 90 -13.83 0.01 4.29
N GLU A 91 -13.02 -0.99 4.64
CA GLU A 91 -11.55 -0.91 4.58
C GLU A 91 -11.07 -0.67 3.14
N SER A 92 -11.62 -1.42 2.18
CA SER A 92 -11.31 -1.24 0.75
C SER A 92 -11.72 0.13 0.24
N GLU A 93 -12.93 0.58 0.56
CA GLU A 93 -13.43 1.91 0.19
C GLU A 93 -12.57 3.03 0.77
N SER A 94 -12.24 2.95 2.07
CA SER A 94 -11.38 3.92 2.75
C SER A 94 -9.98 3.95 2.15
N THR A 95 -9.40 2.79 1.83
CA THR A 95 -8.08 2.67 1.18
C THR A 95 -8.09 3.32 -0.20
N ASN A 96 -9.13 3.07 -1.00
CA ASN A 96 -9.26 3.66 -2.33
C ASN A 96 -9.42 5.20 -2.24
N ALA A 97 -10.23 5.69 -1.30
CA ALA A 97 -10.37 7.12 -1.06
C ALA A 97 -9.03 7.75 -0.62
N LEU A 98 -8.31 7.10 0.29
CA LEU A 98 -7.01 7.56 0.77
C LEU A 98 -5.97 7.62 -0.37
N LEU A 99 -5.90 6.59 -1.22
CA LEU A 99 -5.00 6.57 -2.38
C LEU A 99 -5.32 7.69 -3.37
N SER A 100 -6.60 7.97 -3.62
CA SER A 100 -7.01 9.09 -4.48
C SER A 100 -6.59 10.44 -3.91
N VAL A 101 -6.80 10.65 -2.61
CA VAL A 101 -6.37 11.89 -1.92
C VAL A 101 -4.86 12.01 -1.92
N LYS A 102 -4.13 10.92 -1.64
CA LYS A 102 -2.67 10.88 -1.68
C LYS A 102 -2.15 11.30 -3.05
N HIS A 103 -2.70 10.74 -4.14
CA HIS A 103 -2.28 11.10 -5.49
C HIS A 103 -2.52 12.59 -5.78
N LYS A 104 -3.66 13.16 -5.38
CA LYS A 104 -3.93 14.61 -5.50
C LYS A 104 -2.94 15.44 -4.68
N LEU A 105 -2.59 14.97 -3.47
CA LEU A 105 -1.64 15.64 -2.60
C LEU A 105 -0.23 15.64 -3.21
N ASP A 106 0.24 14.49 -3.70
CA ASP A 106 1.55 14.34 -4.35
C ASP A 106 1.66 15.23 -5.60
N MET A 107 0.59 15.32 -6.40
CA MET A 107 0.55 16.24 -7.54
C MET A 107 0.55 17.70 -7.08
N SER A 108 -0.21 18.03 -6.04
CA SER A 108 -0.29 19.40 -5.52
C SER A 108 1.00 19.84 -4.85
N SER A 109 1.73 18.95 -4.18
CA SER A 109 3.03 19.26 -3.56
C SER A 109 4.07 19.52 -4.63
N ALA A 110 4.15 18.67 -5.66
CA ALA A 110 5.03 18.88 -6.80
C ALA A 110 4.73 20.21 -7.52
N ALA A 111 3.43 20.53 -7.71
CA ALA A 111 3.01 21.81 -8.28
C ALA A 111 3.39 23.01 -7.39
N ALA A 112 3.30 22.87 -6.06
CA ALA A 112 3.70 23.92 -5.13
C ALA A 112 5.22 24.17 -5.17
N GLU A 113 6.05 23.12 -5.23
CA GLU A 113 7.51 23.24 -5.37
C GLU A 113 7.91 23.89 -6.71
N GLN A 114 7.30 23.47 -7.81
CA GLN A 114 7.50 24.10 -9.12
C GLN A 114 7.07 25.57 -9.11
N PHE A 115 5.98 25.89 -8.41
CA PHE A 115 5.52 27.26 -8.26
C PHE A 115 6.53 28.10 -7.45
N GLU A 116 7.05 27.58 -6.34
CA GLU A 116 8.04 28.29 -5.52
C GLU A 116 9.36 28.52 -6.25
N THR A 117 9.85 27.53 -7.00
CA THR A 117 11.04 27.67 -7.84
C THR A 117 10.83 28.70 -8.95
N ALA A 118 9.68 28.67 -9.64
CA ALA A 118 9.33 29.67 -10.64
C ALA A 118 9.20 31.08 -10.04
N LEU A 119 8.58 31.21 -8.86
CA LEU A 119 8.44 32.49 -8.17
C LEU A 119 9.81 33.07 -7.78
N LYS A 120 10.75 32.24 -7.28
CA LYS A 120 12.13 32.68 -7.01
C LYS A 120 12.84 33.17 -8.27
N LEU A 121 12.63 32.52 -9.42
CA LEU A 121 13.19 32.95 -10.71
C LEU A 121 12.60 34.29 -11.19
N VAL A 122 11.29 34.48 -11.05
CA VAL A 122 10.65 35.77 -11.39
C VAL A 122 11.18 36.86 -10.46
N GLN A 123 11.34 36.56 -9.18
CA GLN A 123 11.85 37.52 -8.19
C GLN A 123 13.30 37.92 -8.45
N SER A 124 14.14 37.02 -8.97
CA SER A 124 15.52 37.36 -9.33
C SER A 124 15.64 38.26 -10.56
N ILE A 125 14.63 38.26 -11.46
CA ILE A 125 14.63 39.08 -12.68
C ILE A 125 13.95 40.44 -12.44
N VAL A 126 12.77 40.44 -11.82
CA VAL A 126 11.90 41.64 -11.67
C VAL A 126 12.08 42.33 -10.32
N GLY A 127 12.59 41.62 -9.30
CA GLY A 127 12.64 42.07 -7.91
C GLY A 127 11.51 41.50 -7.06
N GLN A 128 11.18 42.13 -5.94
CA GLN A 128 10.19 41.58 -5.01
C GLN A 128 8.77 41.68 -5.60
N VAL A 129 8.13 40.52 -5.85
CA VAL A 129 6.77 40.41 -6.43
C VAL A 129 5.90 39.55 -5.53
N GLU A 130 4.64 39.94 -5.34
CA GLU A 130 3.66 39.16 -4.58
C GLU A 130 3.25 37.88 -5.31
N ARG A 131 2.91 36.83 -4.54
CA ARG A 131 2.61 35.49 -5.07
C ARG A 131 1.48 35.48 -6.11
N LYS A 132 0.46 36.31 -5.91
CA LYS A 132 -0.70 36.45 -6.81
C LYS A 132 -0.33 37.06 -8.17
N ASP A 133 0.64 37.98 -8.19
CA ASP A 133 0.99 38.77 -9.38
C ASP A 133 2.18 38.16 -10.14
N ALA A 134 2.90 37.21 -9.52
CA ALA A 134 4.08 36.55 -10.09
C ALA A 134 3.83 35.94 -11.48
N ALA A 135 2.64 35.36 -11.72
CA ALA A 135 2.31 34.74 -13.00
C ALA A 135 2.16 35.76 -14.14
N GLU A 136 1.60 36.94 -13.86
CA GLU A 136 1.45 38.00 -14.84
C GLU A 136 2.80 38.63 -15.17
N GLN A 137 3.62 38.90 -14.14
CA GLN A 137 4.98 39.40 -14.32
C GLN A 137 5.86 38.41 -15.09
N ALA A 138 5.76 37.10 -14.82
CA ALA A 138 6.47 36.08 -15.57
C ALA A 138 6.15 36.13 -17.08
N LYS A 139 4.87 36.29 -17.45
CA LYS A 139 4.45 36.39 -18.86
C LYS A 139 5.06 37.62 -19.52
N ILE A 140 5.02 38.77 -18.85
CA ILE A 140 5.61 40.02 -19.36
C ILE A 140 7.10 39.86 -19.61
N VAL A 141 7.83 39.25 -18.65
CA VAL A 141 9.27 38.99 -18.78
C VAL A 141 9.58 38.07 -19.95
N ILE A 142 8.82 36.98 -20.12
CA ILE A 142 9.03 36.04 -21.23
C ILE A 142 8.77 36.72 -22.58
N THR A 143 7.73 37.53 -22.70
CA THR A 143 7.44 38.29 -23.93
C THR A 143 8.55 39.28 -24.24
N LYS A 144 8.99 40.08 -23.25
CA LYS A 144 10.11 41.01 -23.40
C LYS A 144 11.41 40.29 -23.78
N ALA A 145 11.67 39.11 -23.22
CA ALA A 145 12.83 38.31 -23.56
C ALA A 145 12.80 37.86 -25.04
N ARG A 146 11.64 37.44 -25.55
CA ARG A 146 11.45 37.05 -26.96
C ARG A 146 11.64 38.24 -27.91
N GLU A 147 11.04 39.38 -27.58
CA GLU A 147 11.22 40.62 -28.35
C GLU A 147 12.69 41.04 -28.39
N SER A 148 13.37 41.01 -27.23
CA SER A 148 14.80 41.34 -27.12
C SER A 148 15.67 40.37 -27.92
N GLN A 149 15.33 39.07 -27.92
CA GLN A 149 16.03 38.07 -28.73
C GLN A 149 15.87 38.34 -30.23
N GLN A 150 14.68 38.73 -30.68
CA GLN A 150 14.43 39.09 -32.08
C GLN A 150 15.22 40.35 -32.49
N ILE A 151 15.24 41.36 -31.63
CA ILE A 151 16.05 42.58 -31.82
C ILE A 151 17.53 42.22 -31.93
N ALA A 152 18.05 41.37 -31.03
CA ALA A 152 19.44 40.93 -31.06
C ALA A 152 19.78 40.14 -32.34
N GLN A 153 18.86 39.32 -32.86
CA GLN A 153 19.06 38.62 -34.14
C GLN A 153 19.12 39.58 -35.34
N ASN A 154 18.32 40.64 -35.32
CA ASN A 154 18.30 41.65 -36.37
C ASN A 154 19.55 42.56 -36.37
N GLU A 155 20.37 42.51 -35.32
CA GLU A 155 21.57 43.33 -35.18
C GLU A 155 22.54 43.19 -36.37
N GLN A 156 22.71 41.96 -36.87
CA GLN A 156 23.60 41.72 -38.02
C GLN A 156 23.10 42.44 -39.29
N GLN A 157 21.78 42.45 -39.50
CA GLN A 157 21.16 43.16 -40.62
C GLN A 157 21.32 44.67 -40.47
N TRP A 158 21.10 45.22 -39.27
CA TRP A 158 21.32 46.65 -39.02
C TRP A 158 22.78 47.05 -39.21
N ARG A 159 23.74 46.23 -38.76
CA ARG A 159 25.18 46.45 -39.01
C ARG A 159 25.53 46.40 -40.50
N ALA A 160 24.88 45.55 -41.29
CA ALA A 160 25.07 45.53 -42.74
C ALA A 160 24.53 46.81 -43.40
N GLN A 161 23.28 47.19 -43.08
CA GLN A 161 22.66 48.41 -43.58
C GLN A 161 23.46 49.66 -43.21
N HIS A 162 23.99 49.73 -41.98
CA HIS A 162 24.84 50.83 -41.55
C HIS A 162 26.11 50.95 -42.41
N ARG A 163 26.80 49.83 -42.66
CA ARG A 163 28.00 49.81 -43.52
C ARG A 163 27.70 50.23 -44.95
N ASP A 164 26.56 49.83 -45.49
CA ASP A 164 26.17 50.22 -46.86
C ASP A 164 25.83 51.71 -46.93
N LEU A 165 25.13 52.26 -45.93
CA LEU A 165 24.87 53.70 -45.84
C LEU A 165 26.16 54.52 -45.70
N GLU A 166 27.12 54.07 -44.88
CA GLU A 166 28.44 54.72 -44.76
C GLU A 166 29.18 54.75 -46.10
N ARG A 167 29.14 53.65 -46.87
CA ARG A 167 29.73 53.60 -48.22
C ARG A 167 29.06 54.60 -49.16
N SER A 168 27.73 54.64 -49.19
CA SER A 168 26.99 55.59 -50.03
C SER A 168 27.26 57.05 -49.63
N LEU A 169 27.40 57.33 -48.34
CA LEU A 169 27.72 58.67 -47.85
C LEU A 169 29.15 59.09 -48.23
N ASN A 170 30.11 58.17 -48.16
CA ASN A 170 31.47 58.41 -48.63
C ASN A 170 31.52 58.64 -50.15
N GLN A 171 30.78 57.84 -50.93
CA GLN A 171 30.65 58.05 -52.38
C GLN A 171 30.03 59.41 -52.71
N GLN A 172 29.00 59.83 -51.97
CA GLN A 172 28.40 61.16 -52.15
C GLN A 172 29.39 62.28 -51.83
N ARG A 173 30.19 62.15 -50.77
CA ARG A 173 31.24 63.12 -50.43
C ARG A 173 32.29 63.22 -51.52
N GLN A 174 32.80 62.09 -52.01
CA GLN A 174 33.76 62.05 -53.11
C GLN A 174 33.19 62.66 -54.39
N ALA A 175 31.93 62.37 -54.73
CA ALA A 175 31.27 62.97 -55.88
C ALA A 175 31.13 64.50 -55.73
N ARG A 176 30.80 65.00 -54.54
CA ARG A 176 30.76 66.45 -54.26
C ARG A 176 32.14 67.09 -54.35
N GLU A 177 33.18 66.44 -53.86
CA GLU A 177 34.57 66.91 -53.98
C GLU A 177 34.99 67.00 -55.44
N LEU A 178 34.75 65.95 -56.23
CA LEU A 178 35.03 65.94 -57.67
C LEU A 178 34.26 67.03 -58.42
N VAL A 179 32.99 67.26 -58.09
CA VAL A 179 32.20 68.36 -58.66
C VAL A 179 32.78 69.73 -58.29
N ASN A 180 33.19 69.92 -57.03
CA ASN A 180 33.83 71.17 -56.59
C ASN A 180 35.19 71.38 -57.27
N GLU A 181 35.99 70.32 -57.45
CA GLU A 181 37.26 70.38 -58.18
C GLU A 181 37.04 70.70 -59.66
N TYR A 182 36.04 70.08 -60.28
CA TYR A 182 35.64 70.37 -61.65
C TYR A 182 35.19 71.83 -61.80
N GLN A 183 34.38 72.34 -60.88
CA GLN A 183 33.98 73.75 -60.86
C GLN A 183 35.17 74.70 -60.71
N LYS A 184 36.16 74.37 -59.87
CA LYS A 184 37.40 75.16 -59.75
C LYS A 184 38.24 75.14 -61.03
N GLN A 185 38.34 74.00 -61.71
CA GLN A 185 39.12 73.84 -62.95
C GLN A 185 38.48 74.53 -64.16
N PHE A 186 37.16 74.60 -64.25
CA PHE A 186 36.43 75.10 -65.43
C PHE A 186 35.82 76.51 -65.29
N HIS A 187 36.16 77.28 -64.25
CA HIS A 187 35.86 78.71 -64.06
C HIS A 187 34.44 79.15 -64.48
N VAL A 188 33.53 79.12 -63.51
CA VAL A 188 32.59 80.23 -63.25
C VAL A 188 33.01 80.89 -61.95
#